data_AF-A0A529WLN0-F1
#
_entry.id   AF-A0A529WLN0-F1
#
_cell.length_a   1.000
_cell.length_b   1.000
_cell.length_c   1.000
_cell.angle_alpha   90.00
_cell.angle_beta   90.00
_cell.angle_gamma   90.00
#
_symmetry.space_group_name_H-M   'P 1'
#
loop_
_entity.id
_entity.type
_entity.pdbx_description
1 polymer ?
#
loop_
_entity_poly.entity_id
_entity_poly.type
_entity_poly.pdbx_seq_one_letter_code
_entity_poly.pdbx_strand_id
1 'polypeptide(L)'
;LSTVPANASPLGSDAEKVVWNAMPASQQDDVNRVYANIGKAIAAFERSIEPEQTRFDRFAIDLATGAKPEGDAAFSPEEILGLKLFIGKANCVTCHNGPRFTDNAFHNTGVPLVEGLQPDRGRVDAVAQVEADPFNCLGKFRDGDESACRELRFMLKDGPQIMRAYKTPSLRGAADRPPYMHAGQFATLDEVVAHYSKAQPSVEGVSEVHPLDLSDRERSALVAFLKTLSD
;
A
#
# COMPACT_ATOMS: atom_id res chain seq x y z
N LEU A 1 1.09 33.28 18.42
CA LEU A 1 0.49 33.03 17.08
C LEU A 1 0.16 34.32 16.33
N SER A 2 -0.05 35.48 16.98
CA SER A 2 -0.39 36.76 16.30
C SER A 2 0.69 37.31 15.34
N THR A 3 1.91 36.78 15.39
CA THR A 3 3.04 37.20 14.54
C THR A 3 3.32 36.23 13.39
N VAL A 4 2.57 35.12 13.28
CA VAL A 4 2.72 34.16 12.17
C VAL A 4 1.95 34.68 10.97
N PRO A 5 2.59 34.81 9.79
CA PRO A 5 1.88 35.20 8.57
C PRO A 5 0.72 34.24 8.28
N ALA A 6 -0.40 34.78 7.78
CA ALA A 6 -1.57 33.95 7.47
C ALA A 6 -1.30 32.92 6.36
N ASN A 7 -0.45 33.27 5.39
CA ASN A 7 -0.06 32.39 4.29
C ASN A 7 1.47 32.41 4.12
N ALA A 8 2.11 31.28 4.39
CA ALA A 8 3.54 31.07 4.19
C ALA A 8 3.77 29.56 3.99
N SER A 9 4.53 29.19 2.96
CA SER A 9 4.81 27.79 2.68
C SER A 9 6.13 27.64 1.93
N PRO A 10 6.99 26.67 2.28
CA PRO A 10 8.19 26.36 1.52
C PRO A 10 7.87 25.70 0.16
N LEU A 11 6.67 25.14 0.00
CA LEU A 11 6.24 24.41 -1.21
C LEU A 11 5.07 25.09 -1.92
N GLY A 12 4.65 26.27 -1.47
CA GLY A 12 3.53 27.02 -2.03
C GLY A 12 3.87 27.82 -3.28
N SER A 13 3.03 28.81 -3.57
CA SER A 13 3.28 29.84 -4.59
C SER A 13 4.55 30.65 -4.29
N ASP A 14 5.05 31.36 -5.29
CA ASP A 14 6.26 32.19 -5.14
C ASP A 14 6.08 33.27 -4.05
N ALA A 15 4.87 33.83 -3.93
CA ALA A 15 4.53 34.78 -2.87
C ALA A 15 4.61 34.15 -1.47
N GLU A 16 4.06 32.94 -1.30
CA GLU A 16 4.10 32.22 -0.03
C GLU A 16 5.52 31.80 0.35
N LYS A 17 6.35 31.43 -0.63
CA LYS A 17 7.77 31.11 -0.42
C LYS A 17 8.57 32.32 0.02
N VAL A 18 8.32 33.50 -0.55
CA VAL A 18 8.97 34.75 -0.12
C VAL A 18 8.64 35.06 1.33
N VAL A 19 7.35 34.95 1.71
CA VAL A 19 6.92 35.17 3.09
C VAL A 19 7.54 34.13 4.03
N TRP A 20 7.52 32.86 3.66
CA TRP A 20 8.16 31.79 4.43
C TRP A 20 9.63 32.07 4.67
N ASN A 21 10.39 32.37 3.62
CA ASN A 21 11.83 32.61 3.71
C ASN A 21 12.20 33.87 4.51
N ALA A 22 11.26 34.83 4.65
CA ALA A 22 11.46 36.02 5.49
C ALA A 22 11.17 35.78 6.98
N MET A 23 10.54 34.65 7.35
CA MET A 23 10.27 34.31 8.75
C MET A 23 11.56 33.96 9.50
N PRO A 24 11.67 34.31 10.80
CA PRO A 24 12.74 33.79 11.65
C PRO A 24 12.75 32.26 11.66
N ALA A 25 13.95 31.67 11.68
CA ALA A 25 14.10 30.21 11.69
C ALA A 25 13.37 29.52 12.86
N SER A 26 13.28 30.17 14.02
CA SER A 26 12.50 29.67 15.16
C SER A 26 11.01 29.59 14.85
N GLN A 27 10.48 30.55 14.10
CA GLN A 27 9.08 30.58 13.72
C GLN A 27 8.76 29.52 12.65
N GLN A 28 9.66 29.30 11.69
CA GLN A 28 9.56 28.19 10.75
C GLN A 28 9.59 26.84 11.49
N ASP A 29 10.45 26.68 12.50
CA ASP A 29 10.50 25.45 13.32
C ASP A 29 9.21 25.22 14.10
N ASP A 30 8.64 26.28 14.69
CA ASP A 30 7.37 26.20 15.42
C ASP A 30 6.23 25.76 14.49
N VAL A 31 6.14 26.33 13.28
CA VAL A 31 5.13 25.94 12.28
C VAL A 31 5.32 24.48 11.86
N ASN A 32 6.55 24.07 11.55
CA ASN A 32 6.86 22.69 11.18
C ASN A 32 6.56 21.70 12.31
N ARG A 33 6.80 22.08 13.57
CA ARG A 33 6.45 21.27 14.74
C ARG A 33 4.94 21.09 14.87
N VAL A 34 4.16 22.14 14.66
CA VAL A 34 2.68 22.04 14.64
C VAL A 34 2.23 21.12 13.52
N TYR A 35 2.75 21.28 12.30
CA TYR A 35 2.45 20.40 11.17
C TYR A 35 2.74 18.93 11.48
N ALA A 36 3.93 18.62 12.01
CA ALA A 36 4.31 17.28 12.41
C ALA A 36 3.38 16.71 13.50
N ASN A 37 3.00 17.52 14.49
CA ASN A 37 2.11 17.11 15.57
C ASN A 37 0.70 16.80 15.08
N ILE A 38 0.19 17.51 14.06
CA ILE A 38 -1.08 17.16 13.41
C ILE A 38 -0.99 15.77 12.78
N GLY A 39 0.07 15.50 12.01
CA GLY A 39 0.29 14.17 11.41
C GLY A 39 0.41 13.06 12.45
N LYS A 40 1.09 13.32 13.57
CA LYS A 40 1.20 12.37 14.70
C LYS A 40 -0.14 12.11 15.39
N ALA A 41 -0.97 13.14 15.55
CA ALA A 41 -2.31 12.99 16.13
C ALA A 41 -3.21 12.13 15.23
N ILE A 42 -3.18 12.36 13.91
CA ILE A 42 -3.88 11.53 12.93
C ILE A 42 -3.37 10.09 13.00
N ALA A 43 -2.05 9.87 12.97
CA ALA A 43 -1.46 8.54 13.06
C ALA A 43 -1.79 7.82 14.38
N ALA A 44 -1.91 8.55 15.50
CA ALA A 44 -2.34 7.99 16.78
C ALA A 44 -3.81 7.54 16.73
N PHE A 45 -4.68 8.34 16.10
CA PHE A 45 -6.08 7.97 15.88
C PHE A 45 -6.20 6.76 14.95
N GLU A 46 -5.52 6.74 13.80
CA GLU A 46 -5.55 5.63 12.85
C GLU A 46 -5.10 4.31 13.48
N ARG A 47 -4.13 4.34 14.41
CA ARG A 47 -3.68 3.16 15.18
C ARG A 47 -4.71 2.65 16.20
N SER A 48 -5.73 3.43 16.53
CA SER A 48 -6.82 3.01 17.42
C SER A 48 -7.97 2.31 16.68
N ILE A 49 -7.93 2.31 15.34
CA ILE A 49 -8.94 1.66 14.50
C ILE A 49 -8.56 0.18 14.37
N GLU A 50 -9.32 -0.68 15.03
CA GLU A 50 -9.20 -2.13 14.89
C GLU A 50 -9.92 -2.61 13.62
N PRO A 51 -9.32 -3.53 12.83
CA PRO A 51 -10.02 -4.12 11.70
C PRO A 51 -11.18 -4.99 12.19
N GLU A 52 -12.30 -4.93 11.47
CA GLU A 52 -13.39 -5.87 11.71
C GLU A 52 -12.98 -7.30 11.35
N GLN A 53 -13.57 -8.26 12.06
CA GLN A 53 -13.33 -9.67 11.80
C GLN A 53 -14.07 -10.08 10.52
N THR A 54 -13.31 -10.45 9.50
CA THR A 54 -13.86 -10.91 8.22
C THR A 54 -14.29 -12.37 8.29
N ARG A 55 -15.00 -12.85 7.25
CA ARG A 55 -15.36 -14.27 7.11
C ARG A 55 -14.13 -15.17 7.06
N PHE A 56 -13.04 -14.70 6.44
CA PHE A 56 -11.75 -15.39 6.46
C PHE A 56 -11.17 -15.51 7.86
N ASP A 57 -11.24 -14.46 8.68
CA ASP A 57 -10.68 -14.52 10.03
C ASP A 57 -11.40 -15.56 10.89
N ARG A 58 -12.74 -15.64 10.79
CA ARG A 58 -13.53 -16.70 11.46
C ARG A 58 -13.11 -18.09 10.98
N PHE A 59 -13.05 -18.30 9.65
CA PHE A 59 -12.59 -19.55 9.06
C PHE A 59 -11.18 -19.95 9.53
N ALA A 60 -10.24 -19.01 9.54
CA ALA A 60 -8.86 -19.27 9.92
C ALA A 60 -8.71 -19.58 11.41
N ILE A 61 -9.47 -18.90 12.29
CA ILE A 61 -9.49 -19.17 13.73
C ILE A 61 -10.05 -20.56 14.03
N ASP A 62 -11.15 -20.95 13.38
CA ASP A 62 -11.73 -22.28 13.56
C ASP A 62 -10.73 -23.36 13.18
N LEU A 63 -10.10 -23.24 12.00
CA LEU A 63 -9.06 -24.18 11.58
C LEU A 63 -7.85 -24.22 12.54
N ALA A 64 -7.39 -23.07 13.02
CA ALA A 64 -6.23 -22.98 13.91
C ALA A 64 -6.50 -23.59 15.29
N THR A 65 -7.75 -23.55 15.76
CA THR A 65 -8.18 -24.12 17.04
C THR A 65 -8.64 -25.58 16.93
N GLY A 66 -8.68 -26.15 15.72
CA GLY A 66 -9.18 -27.49 15.45
C GLY A 66 -10.71 -27.58 15.45
N ALA A 67 -11.40 -26.45 15.53
CA ALA A 67 -12.84 -26.39 15.31
C ALA A 67 -13.17 -26.56 13.83
N LYS A 68 -14.39 -27.03 13.55
CA LYS A 68 -14.91 -27.09 12.19
C LYS A 68 -15.56 -25.74 11.86
N PRO A 69 -15.20 -25.08 10.75
CA PRO A 69 -15.91 -23.88 10.33
C PRO A 69 -17.39 -24.16 10.07
N GLU A 70 -18.27 -23.33 10.64
CA GLU A 70 -19.72 -23.43 10.55
C GLU A 70 -20.34 -22.09 10.13
N GLY A 71 -21.62 -22.10 9.73
CA GLY A 71 -22.33 -20.88 9.32
C GLY A 71 -21.64 -20.18 8.15
N ASP A 72 -21.40 -18.88 8.28
CA ASP A 72 -20.71 -18.09 7.27
C ASP A 72 -19.20 -18.38 7.22
N ALA A 73 -18.59 -18.85 8.31
CA ALA A 73 -17.18 -19.27 8.31
C ALA A 73 -16.94 -20.53 7.45
N ALA A 74 -17.98 -21.31 7.14
CA ALA A 74 -17.87 -22.49 6.29
C ALA A 74 -17.68 -22.12 4.81
N PHE A 75 -16.42 -22.05 4.38
CA PHE A 75 -16.09 -21.78 2.98
C PHE A 75 -16.66 -22.84 2.03
N SER A 76 -17.24 -22.36 0.95
CA SER A 76 -17.68 -23.14 -0.19
C SER A 76 -16.51 -23.86 -0.87
N PRO A 77 -16.77 -24.91 -1.67
CA PRO A 77 -15.73 -25.58 -2.46
C PRO A 77 -14.95 -24.64 -3.38
N GLU A 78 -15.59 -23.58 -3.87
CA GLU A 78 -14.97 -22.57 -4.73
C GLU A 78 -14.02 -21.66 -3.95
N GLU A 79 -14.41 -21.18 -2.77
CA GLU A 79 -13.54 -20.37 -1.89
C GLU A 79 -12.35 -21.18 -1.37
N ILE A 80 -12.56 -22.46 -1.04
CA ILE A 80 -11.46 -23.39 -0.68
C ILE A 80 -10.50 -23.57 -1.86
N LEU A 81 -11.01 -23.70 -3.09
CA LEU A 81 -10.15 -23.75 -4.27
C LEU A 81 -9.38 -22.43 -4.44
N GLY A 82 -10.03 -21.29 -4.27
CA GLY A 82 -9.41 -19.97 -4.31
C GLY A 82 -8.27 -19.81 -3.31
N LEU A 83 -8.51 -20.20 -2.05
CA LEU A 83 -7.47 -20.19 -1.02
C LEU A 83 -6.29 -21.10 -1.39
N LYS A 84 -6.55 -22.31 -1.89
CA LYS A 84 -5.49 -23.23 -2.33
C LYS A 84 -4.67 -22.68 -3.49
N LEU A 85 -5.31 -21.98 -4.44
CA LEU A 85 -4.62 -21.29 -5.53
C LEU A 85 -3.77 -20.15 -4.99
N PHE A 86 -4.33 -19.32 -4.11
CA PHE A 86 -3.68 -18.16 -3.51
C PHE A 86 -2.36 -18.52 -2.80
N ILE A 87 -2.37 -19.60 -2.02
CA ILE A 87 -1.17 -20.08 -1.30
C ILE A 87 -0.29 -21.05 -2.11
N GLY A 88 -0.75 -21.46 -3.29
CA GLY A 88 -0.15 -22.50 -4.10
C GLY A 88 0.12 -22.01 -5.52
N LYS A 89 -0.53 -22.62 -6.52
CA LYS A 89 -0.28 -22.40 -7.95
C LYS A 89 -0.19 -20.92 -8.35
N ALA A 90 -1.05 -20.06 -7.80
CA ALA A 90 -1.10 -18.65 -8.19
C ALA A 90 -0.05 -17.77 -7.48
N ASN A 91 0.66 -18.31 -6.47
CA ASN A 91 1.75 -17.64 -5.74
C ASN A 91 1.41 -16.26 -5.15
N CYS A 92 0.12 -15.94 -4.96
CA CYS A 92 -0.30 -14.65 -4.45
C CYS A 92 0.26 -14.39 -3.04
N VAL A 93 0.36 -15.45 -2.22
CA VAL A 93 0.90 -15.38 -0.85
C VAL A 93 2.34 -14.89 -0.77
N THR A 94 3.13 -14.99 -1.84
CA THR A 94 4.54 -14.55 -1.83
C THR A 94 4.67 -13.08 -1.45
N CYS A 95 3.78 -12.22 -1.97
CA CYS A 95 3.73 -10.80 -1.59
C CYS A 95 2.56 -10.49 -0.64
N HIS A 96 1.43 -11.19 -0.78
CA HIS A 96 0.23 -10.96 0.04
C HIS A 96 0.14 -11.95 1.20
N ASN A 97 1.01 -11.79 2.20
CA ASN A 97 1.13 -12.67 3.36
C ASN A 97 0.83 -11.98 4.70
N GLY A 98 0.81 -12.80 5.76
CA GLY A 98 0.59 -12.37 7.12
C GLY A 98 -0.83 -11.87 7.38
N PRO A 99 -1.09 -11.37 8.60
CA PRO A 99 -2.43 -10.96 9.01
C PRO A 99 -3.02 -9.84 8.15
N ARG A 100 -2.20 -9.02 7.47
CA ARG A 100 -2.65 -7.93 6.61
C ARG A 100 -2.67 -8.28 5.12
N PHE A 101 -2.25 -9.48 4.71
CA PHE A 101 -2.11 -9.84 3.30
C PHE A 101 -1.21 -8.86 2.52
N THR A 102 -0.08 -8.50 3.12
CA THR A 102 0.96 -7.66 2.53
C THR A 102 2.27 -7.87 3.26
N ASP A 103 3.35 -7.95 2.50
CA ASP A 103 4.73 -7.94 2.99
C ASP A 103 5.25 -6.52 3.27
N ASN A 104 4.48 -5.47 2.93
CA ASN A 104 4.87 -4.06 2.94
C ASN A 104 6.10 -3.74 2.06
N ALA A 105 6.50 -4.65 1.18
CA ALA A 105 7.56 -4.44 0.21
C ALA A 105 7.00 -3.75 -1.04
N PHE A 106 7.89 -3.45 -2.00
CA PHE A 106 7.56 -2.74 -3.22
C PHE A 106 7.89 -3.62 -4.41
N HIS A 107 6.93 -3.78 -5.32
CA HIS A 107 7.07 -4.69 -6.45
C HIS A 107 6.63 -4.05 -7.75
N ASN A 108 7.28 -4.46 -8.84
CA ASN A 108 6.81 -4.15 -10.18
C ASN A 108 6.04 -5.34 -10.75
N THR A 109 4.72 -5.19 -10.85
CA THR A 109 3.83 -6.25 -11.36
C THR A 109 3.38 -6.01 -12.79
N GLY A 110 4.00 -5.08 -13.51
CA GLY A 110 3.69 -4.82 -14.93
C GLY A 110 2.33 -4.17 -15.18
N VAL A 111 1.73 -3.53 -14.17
CA VAL A 111 0.45 -2.82 -14.30
C VAL A 111 0.55 -1.77 -15.42
N PRO A 112 -0.43 -1.74 -16.36
CA PRO A 112 -0.40 -0.85 -17.51
C PRO A 112 -0.52 0.63 -17.13
N LEU A 113 -0.20 1.50 -18.09
CA LEU A 113 -0.44 2.92 -17.98
C LEU A 113 -1.94 3.22 -18.14
N VAL A 114 -2.39 4.31 -17.51
CA VAL A 114 -3.74 4.87 -17.72
C VAL A 114 -3.64 5.97 -18.76
N GLU A 115 -4.50 5.93 -19.78
CA GLU A 115 -4.55 6.95 -20.81
C GLU A 115 -4.86 8.33 -20.22
N GLY A 116 -4.11 9.35 -20.63
CA GLY A 116 -4.28 10.73 -20.16
C GLY A 116 -3.67 11.05 -18.80
N LEU A 117 -3.15 10.07 -18.06
CA LEU A 117 -2.38 10.29 -16.84
C LEU A 117 -0.88 10.34 -17.13
N GLN A 118 -0.15 11.15 -16.35
CA GLN A 118 1.31 11.13 -16.38
C GLN A 118 1.82 9.77 -15.91
N PRO A 119 2.85 9.19 -16.56
CA PRO A 119 3.43 7.93 -16.12
C PRO A 119 4.00 8.05 -14.70
N ASP A 120 3.43 7.27 -13.78
CA ASP A 120 4.01 7.06 -12.45
C ASP A 120 5.10 5.99 -12.54
N ARG A 121 6.32 6.31 -12.09
CA ARG A 121 7.44 5.34 -12.04
C ARG A 121 7.61 4.71 -10.66
N GLY A 122 6.66 4.93 -9.76
CA GLY A 122 6.61 4.33 -8.43
C GLY A 122 7.79 4.76 -7.57
N ARG A 123 8.36 3.80 -6.85
CA ARG A 123 9.36 4.04 -5.81
C ARG A 123 10.56 4.88 -6.29
N VAL A 124 11.02 4.71 -7.52
CA VAL A 124 12.20 5.46 -8.04
C VAL A 124 12.03 6.98 -7.93
N ASP A 125 10.84 7.51 -8.23
CA ASP A 125 10.58 8.95 -8.17
C ASP A 125 10.36 9.44 -6.73
N ALA A 126 9.98 8.54 -5.82
CA ALA A 126 9.68 8.85 -4.43
C ALA A 126 10.91 8.83 -3.51
N VAL A 127 12.00 8.11 -3.86
CA VAL A 127 13.19 7.98 -3.01
C VAL A 127 13.79 9.35 -2.65
N ALA A 128 14.07 10.19 -3.64
CA ALA A 128 14.66 11.51 -3.40
C ALA A 128 13.71 12.42 -2.60
N GLN A 129 12.40 12.27 -2.79
CA GLN A 129 11.39 13.05 -2.09
C GLN A 129 11.36 12.69 -0.60
N VAL A 130 11.31 11.39 -0.26
CA VAL A 130 11.28 10.96 1.13
C VAL A 130 12.60 11.25 1.84
N GLU A 131 13.75 11.17 1.15
CA GLU A 131 15.05 11.53 1.73
C GLU A 131 15.15 13.03 2.04
N ALA A 132 14.61 13.88 1.18
CA ALA A 132 14.63 15.33 1.35
C ALA A 132 13.57 15.84 2.36
N ASP A 133 12.55 15.03 2.66
CA ASP A 133 11.46 15.44 3.54
C ASP A 133 11.93 15.61 5.00
N PRO A 134 11.89 16.82 5.58
CA PRO A 134 12.30 17.05 6.97
C PRO A 134 11.40 16.34 8.00
N PHE A 135 10.23 15.84 7.58
CA PHE A 135 9.27 15.11 8.38
C PHE A 135 9.39 13.59 8.24
N ASN A 136 10.36 13.08 7.47
CA ASN A 136 10.63 11.65 7.41
C ASN A 136 11.09 11.08 8.78
N CYS A 137 11.18 9.75 8.88
CA CYS A 137 11.52 9.09 10.14
C CYS A 137 12.90 9.48 10.70
N LEU A 138 13.87 9.85 9.85
CA LEU A 138 15.20 10.30 10.27
C LEU A 138 15.27 11.82 10.53
N GLY A 139 14.20 12.54 10.22
CA GLY A 139 14.09 13.98 10.37
C GLY A 139 14.09 14.46 11.82
N LYS A 140 14.18 15.78 11.98
CA LYS A 140 14.20 16.47 13.29
C LYS A 140 12.91 16.27 14.09
N PHE A 141 11.78 16.05 13.40
CA PHE A 141 10.45 16.00 14.01
C PHE A 141 9.97 14.59 14.37
N ARG A 142 10.82 13.57 14.23
CA ARG A 142 10.48 12.19 14.61
C ARG A 142 10.16 12.03 16.10
N ASP A 143 9.43 10.98 16.43
CA ASP A 143 9.34 10.47 17.80
C ASP A 143 10.33 9.33 18.00
N GLY A 144 10.88 9.20 19.21
CA GLY A 144 11.84 8.15 19.53
C GLY A 144 13.22 8.34 18.89
N ASP A 145 14.00 7.26 18.89
CA ASP A 145 15.35 7.25 18.33
C ASP A 145 15.38 6.70 16.89
N GLU A 146 16.54 6.80 16.25
CA GLU A 146 16.70 6.38 14.85
C GLU A 146 16.59 4.86 14.64
N SER A 147 16.67 4.05 15.70
CA SER A 147 16.55 2.59 15.58
C SER A 147 15.14 2.16 15.17
N ALA A 148 14.14 3.03 15.38
CA ALA A 148 12.77 2.85 14.92
C ALA A 148 12.60 3.06 13.40
N CYS A 149 13.62 3.55 12.69
CA CYS A 149 13.52 3.97 11.29
C CYS A 149 14.21 3.00 10.31
N ARG A 150 14.12 1.70 10.57
CA ARG A 150 14.89 0.69 9.82
C ARG A 150 14.58 0.72 8.33
N GLU A 151 13.31 0.90 7.97
CA GLU A 151 12.82 0.93 6.59
C GLU A 151 13.47 2.05 5.79
N LEU A 152 13.65 3.23 6.39
CA LEU A 152 14.31 4.36 5.73
C LEU A 152 15.84 4.22 5.76
N ARG A 153 16.41 3.72 6.86
CA ARG A 153 17.87 3.51 7.02
C ARG A 153 18.44 2.51 6.03
N PHE A 154 17.70 1.44 5.78
CA PHE A 154 18.08 0.37 4.86
C PHE A 154 17.25 0.38 3.58
N MET A 155 16.60 1.51 3.29
CA MET A 155 15.90 1.70 2.03
C MET A 155 16.90 1.58 0.89
N LEU A 156 16.54 0.75 -0.09
CA LEU A 156 17.21 0.74 -1.36
C LEU A 156 16.91 2.03 -2.13
N LYS A 157 17.97 2.74 -2.52
CA LYS A 157 17.88 4.08 -3.12
C LYS A 157 17.99 4.09 -4.63
N ASP A 158 18.60 3.07 -5.21
CA ASP A 158 18.84 2.94 -6.64
C ASP A 158 18.70 1.49 -7.12
N GLY A 159 18.82 1.30 -8.43
CA GLY A 159 18.79 0.01 -9.09
C GLY A 159 17.49 -0.28 -9.85
N PRO A 160 17.51 -1.28 -10.76
CA PRO A 160 16.37 -1.61 -11.60
C PRO A 160 15.12 -2.05 -10.83
N GLN A 161 15.29 -2.58 -9.61
CA GLN A 161 14.24 -3.13 -8.76
C GLN A 161 13.31 -2.07 -8.13
N ILE A 162 13.68 -0.79 -8.13
CA ILE A 162 12.78 0.29 -7.66
C ILE A 162 11.99 0.95 -8.81
N MET A 163 12.27 0.57 -10.05
CA MET A 163 11.59 1.08 -11.24
C MET A 163 10.17 0.51 -11.32
N ARG A 164 9.17 1.40 -11.31
CA ARG A 164 7.73 1.04 -11.28
C ARG A 164 7.38 0.10 -10.13
N ALA A 165 8.11 0.19 -9.02
CA ALA A 165 7.84 -0.61 -7.84
C ALA A 165 6.83 0.11 -6.94
N TYR A 166 5.72 -0.55 -6.62
CA TYR A 166 4.66 -0.02 -5.78
C TYR A 166 4.49 -0.88 -4.54
N LYS A 167 4.14 -0.25 -3.42
CA LYS A 167 3.94 -0.98 -2.16
C LYS A 167 2.82 -1.99 -2.31
N THR A 168 3.04 -3.24 -1.92
CA THR A 168 2.00 -4.28 -1.89
C THR A 168 0.84 -3.81 -1.02
N PRO A 169 -0.38 -3.59 -1.55
CA PRO A 169 -1.50 -3.20 -0.74
C PRO A 169 -1.96 -4.37 0.15
N SER A 170 -2.51 -4.05 1.32
CA SER A 170 -3.27 -5.03 2.11
C SER A 170 -4.48 -5.49 1.32
N LEU A 171 -4.78 -6.79 1.32
CA LEU A 171 -5.99 -7.32 0.68
C LEU A 171 -7.22 -7.33 1.59
N ARG A 172 -7.09 -6.96 2.86
CA ARG A 172 -8.25 -6.74 3.75
C ARG A 172 -9.18 -5.66 3.17
N GLY A 173 -10.46 -5.98 3.03
CA GLY A 173 -11.48 -5.10 2.45
C GLY A 173 -11.26 -4.79 0.97
N ALA A 174 -10.43 -5.56 0.27
CA ALA A 174 -10.13 -5.26 -1.13
C ALA A 174 -11.35 -5.42 -2.03
N ALA A 175 -12.25 -6.37 -1.76
CA ALA A 175 -13.36 -6.64 -2.66
C ALA A 175 -14.33 -5.46 -2.81
N ASP A 176 -14.39 -4.57 -1.81
CA ASP A 176 -15.35 -3.46 -1.74
C ASP A 176 -14.78 -2.12 -2.22
N ARG A 177 -13.57 -2.11 -2.80
CA ARG A 177 -12.84 -0.88 -3.13
C ARG A 177 -12.42 -0.79 -4.61
N PRO A 178 -13.34 -0.94 -5.58
CA PRO A 178 -13.03 -0.57 -6.95
C PRO A 178 -12.87 0.97 -7.09
N PRO A 179 -12.08 1.46 -8.06
CA PRO A 179 -11.22 0.70 -8.95
C PRO A 179 -9.90 0.28 -8.28
N TYR A 180 -9.18 -0.65 -8.90
CA TYR A 180 -7.99 -1.31 -8.36
C TYR A 180 -6.69 -0.79 -8.95
N MET A 181 -5.57 -1.14 -8.30
CA MET A 181 -4.20 -0.71 -8.60
C MET A 181 -3.95 0.77 -8.23
N HIS A 182 -2.71 1.24 -8.42
CA HIS A 182 -2.24 2.53 -7.91
C HIS A 182 -2.89 3.74 -8.59
N ALA A 183 -3.46 3.58 -9.79
CA ALA A 183 -4.13 4.64 -10.54
C ALA A 183 -5.52 4.23 -11.05
N GLY A 184 -6.13 3.18 -10.48
CA GLY A 184 -7.48 2.74 -10.86
C GLY A 184 -7.55 2.03 -12.22
N GLN A 185 -6.49 1.32 -12.62
CA GLN A 185 -6.36 0.65 -13.92
C GLN A 185 -7.45 -0.39 -14.21
N PHE A 186 -7.99 -1.04 -13.17
CA PHE A 186 -8.93 -2.13 -13.30
C PHE A 186 -10.21 -1.81 -12.53
N ALA A 187 -11.37 -2.05 -13.14
CA ALA A 187 -12.67 -1.82 -12.54
C ALA A 187 -13.09 -2.98 -11.63
N THR A 188 -12.57 -4.20 -11.85
CA THR A 188 -13.02 -5.42 -11.16
C THR A 188 -11.87 -6.28 -10.65
N LEU A 189 -12.14 -7.11 -9.64
CA LEU A 189 -11.18 -8.13 -9.20
C LEU A 189 -10.87 -9.18 -10.28
N ASP A 190 -11.80 -9.50 -11.18
CA ASP A 190 -11.51 -10.44 -12.26
C ASP A 190 -10.48 -9.86 -13.23
N GLU A 191 -10.55 -8.57 -13.54
CA GLU A 191 -9.52 -7.88 -14.34
C GLU A 191 -8.15 -7.89 -13.64
N VAL A 192 -8.12 -7.69 -12.32
CA VAL A 192 -6.90 -7.82 -11.50
C VAL A 192 -6.32 -9.23 -11.62
N VAL A 193 -7.13 -10.26 -11.41
CA VAL A 193 -6.66 -11.66 -11.48
C VAL A 193 -6.26 -12.03 -12.92
N ALA A 194 -6.96 -11.53 -13.93
CA ALA A 194 -6.62 -11.73 -15.34
C ALA A 194 -5.27 -11.07 -15.71
N HIS A 195 -4.96 -9.91 -15.13
CA HIS A 195 -3.65 -9.26 -15.25
C HIS A 195 -2.53 -10.18 -14.76
N TYR A 196 -2.65 -10.71 -13.54
CA TYR A 196 -1.65 -11.65 -13.00
C TYR A 196 -1.60 -12.98 -13.74
N SER A 197 -2.74 -13.47 -14.25
CA SER A 197 -2.76 -14.70 -15.04
C SER A 197 -1.97 -14.57 -16.33
N LYS A 198 -2.03 -13.40 -16.99
CA LYS A 198 -1.30 -13.11 -18.23
C LYS A 198 0.13 -12.65 -17.98
N ALA A 199 0.36 -11.92 -16.89
CA ALA A 199 1.64 -11.34 -16.49
C ALA A 199 2.38 -10.65 -17.64
N GLN A 200 1.73 -9.64 -18.24
CA GLN A 200 2.35 -8.87 -19.32
C GLN A 200 3.65 -8.20 -18.83
N PRO A 201 4.68 -8.09 -19.68
CA PRO A 201 5.90 -7.37 -19.33
C PRO A 201 5.61 -5.94 -18.88
N SER A 202 6.41 -5.45 -17.93
CA SER A 202 6.31 -4.05 -17.50
C SER A 202 6.69 -3.12 -18.65
N VAL A 203 6.02 -1.98 -18.73
CA VAL A 203 6.34 -0.90 -19.67
C VAL A 203 7.71 -0.27 -19.40
N GLU A 204 8.20 -0.35 -18.16
CA GLU A 204 9.52 0.13 -17.74
C GLU A 204 10.02 -0.69 -16.54
N GLY A 205 11.30 -1.03 -16.53
CA GLY A 205 11.88 -1.93 -15.52
C GLY A 205 11.51 -3.40 -15.79
N VAL A 206 11.69 -4.24 -14.78
CA VAL A 206 11.45 -5.69 -14.87
C VAL A 206 10.22 -6.02 -14.02
N SER A 207 9.30 -6.81 -14.57
CA SER A 207 8.18 -7.32 -13.78
C SER A 207 8.60 -8.58 -13.02
N GLU A 208 8.16 -8.70 -11.78
CA GLU A 208 8.44 -9.84 -10.90
C GLU A 208 7.41 -10.98 -11.05
N VAL A 209 6.31 -10.75 -11.78
CA VAL A 209 5.27 -11.74 -12.00
C VAL A 209 5.51 -12.50 -13.29
N HIS A 210 5.04 -13.75 -13.33
CA HIS A 210 5.17 -14.66 -14.46
C HIS A 210 3.79 -15.21 -14.82
N PRO A 211 3.53 -15.60 -16.07
CA PRO A 211 2.24 -16.13 -16.48
C PRO A 211 1.83 -17.33 -15.63
N LEU A 212 0.58 -17.34 -15.17
CA LEU A 212 0.03 -18.40 -14.32
C LEU A 212 -0.92 -19.33 -15.07
N ASP A 213 -1.34 -18.94 -16.28
CA ASP A 213 -2.27 -19.68 -17.15
C ASP A 213 -3.48 -20.24 -16.39
N LEU A 214 -4.16 -19.35 -15.67
CA LEU A 214 -5.34 -19.70 -14.88
C LEU A 214 -6.56 -19.86 -15.80
N SER A 215 -7.28 -20.96 -15.60
CA SER A 215 -8.61 -21.15 -16.21
C SER A 215 -9.64 -20.17 -15.64
N ASP A 216 -10.76 -19.97 -16.36
CA ASP A 216 -11.88 -19.14 -15.88
C ASP A 216 -12.38 -19.56 -14.49
N ARG A 217 -12.41 -20.88 -14.25
CA ARG A 217 -12.79 -21.44 -12.95
C ARG A 217 -11.79 -21.08 -11.85
N GLU A 218 -10.49 -21.15 -12.15
CA GLU A 218 -9.46 -20.79 -11.17
C GLU A 218 -9.47 -19.29 -10.86
N ARG A 219 -9.69 -18.43 -11.86
CA ARG A 219 -9.84 -16.99 -11.62
C ARG A 219 -11.07 -16.69 -10.76
N SER A 220 -12.21 -17.29 -11.10
CA SER A 220 -13.46 -17.12 -10.34
C SER A 220 -13.29 -17.59 -8.89
N ALA A 221 -12.60 -18.70 -8.68
CA ALA A 221 -12.28 -19.21 -7.34
C ALA A 221 -11.39 -18.24 -6.54
N LEU A 222 -10.35 -17.65 -7.16
CA LEU A 222 -9.54 -16.63 -6.52
C LEU A 222 -10.38 -15.41 -6.12
N VAL A 223 -11.25 -14.92 -7.01
CA VAL A 223 -12.14 -13.81 -6.70
C VAL A 223 -13.10 -14.16 -5.56
N ALA A 224 -13.65 -15.38 -5.54
CA ALA A 224 -14.49 -15.85 -4.44
C ALA A 224 -13.74 -15.84 -3.11
N PHE A 225 -12.50 -16.32 -3.08
CA PHE A 225 -11.63 -16.23 -1.91
C PHE A 225 -11.35 -14.78 -1.49
N LEU A 226 -11.00 -13.89 -2.41
CA LEU A 226 -10.70 -12.48 -2.09
C LEU A 226 -11.90 -11.75 -1.45
N LYS A 227 -13.13 -12.13 -1.84
CA LYS A 227 -14.36 -11.63 -1.19
C LYS A 227 -14.51 -12.06 0.26
N THR A 228 -13.88 -13.16 0.68
CA THR A 228 -13.89 -13.58 2.10
C THR A 228 -13.03 -12.68 2.99
N LEU A 229 -12.15 -11.87 2.39
CA LEU A 229 -11.26 -10.92 3.07
C LEU A 229 -11.92 -9.54 3.29
N SER A 230 -13.19 -9.41 2.94
CA SER A 230 -13.99 -8.20 3.09
C SER A 230 -15.25 -8.55 3.90
N ASP A 231 -16.02 -7.53 4.29
CA ASP A 231 -17.16 -7.70 5.21
C ASP A 231 -18.38 -8.37 4.54
#